data_AF-A0A9Q4G215-F1
#
_entry.id   AF-A0A9Q4G215-F1
#
_cell.length_a   1.000
_cell.length_b   1.000
_cell.length_c   1.000
_cell.angle_alpha   90.00
_cell.angle_beta   90.00
_cell.angle_gamma   90.00
#
_symmetry.space_group_name_H-M   'P 1'
#
loop_
_entity.id
_entity.type
_entity.pdbx_description
1 polymer ?
#
loop_
_entity_poly.entity_id
_entity_poly.type
_entity_poly.pdbx_seq_one_letter_code
_entity_poly.pdbx_strand_id
1 'polypeptide(L)'
;MDKYLVVAIVVIVCIFIVIYTQRADTGSASRSFKDIVQKEFNKYKVIEKNQTIIICEINHRNELDELVLIRIDPSQKKNFRNFGRRITFTYSKQPSVREMRQDFAPYLS
;
A
#
# COMPACT_ATOMS: atom_id res chain seq x y z
N MET A 1 -5.90 -46.19 18.06
CA MET A 1 -5.41 -45.38 16.92
C MET A 1 -5.93 -43.94 16.98
N ASP A 2 -6.71 -43.63 18.01
CA ASP A 2 -7.48 -42.39 18.18
C ASP A 2 -6.59 -41.17 18.47
N LYS A 3 -5.48 -41.38 19.21
CA LYS A 3 -4.51 -40.30 19.52
C LYS A 3 -3.90 -39.66 18.27
N TYR A 4 -3.64 -40.44 17.22
CA TYR A 4 -3.06 -39.92 15.98
C TYR A 4 -4.12 -39.19 15.13
N LEU A 5 -5.37 -39.62 15.22
CA LEU A 5 -6.51 -38.99 14.54
C LEU A 5 -6.80 -37.61 15.14
N VAL A 6 -6.77 -37.50 16.48
CA VAL A 6 -6.91 -36.20 17.17
C VAL A 6 -5.77 -35.25 16.80
N VAL A 7 -4.53 -35.73 16.79
CA VAL A 7 -3.36 -34.92 16.38
C VAL A 7 -3.49 -34.44 14.94
N ALA A 8 -3.94 -35.31 14.02
CA ALA A 8 -4.13 -34.92 12.62
C ALA A 8 -5.19 -33.82 12.45
N ILE A 9 -6.30 -33.88 13.18
CA ILE A 9 -7.35 -32.86 13.15
C ILE A 9 -6.82 -31.51 13.67
N VAL A 10 -6.06 -31.51 14.77
CA VAL A 10 -5.47 -30.29 15.33
C VAL A 10 -4.52 -29.62 14.34
N VAL A 11 -3.67 -30.40 13.67
CA VAL A 11 -2.75 -29.88 12.64
C VAL A 11 -3.51 -29.24 11.48
N ILE A 12 -4.58 -29.88 11.00
CA ILE A 12 -5.43 -29.35 9.94
C ILE A 12 -6.06 -28.02 10.34
N VAL A 13 -6.59 -27.93 11.57
CA VAL A 13 -7.18 -26.68 12.10
C VAL A 13 -6.14 -25.57 12.19
N CYS A 14 -4.94 -25.85 12.68
CA CYS A 14 -3.85 -24.88 12.71
C CYS A 14 -3.47 -24.36 11.31
N ILE A 15 -3.41 -25.24 10.31
CA ILE A 15 -3.15 -24.84 8.91
C ILE A 15 -4.26 -23.94 8.38
N PHE A 16 -5.53 -24.29 8.63
CA PHE A 16 -6.66 -23.46 8.22
C PHE A 16 -6.66 -22.09 8.88
N ILE A 17 -6.32 -22.00 10.17
CA ILE A 17 -6.19 -20.72 10.88
C ILE A 17 -5.10 -19.86 10.23
N VAL A 18 -3.93 -20.44 9.94
CA VAL A 18 -2.83 -19.72 9.29
C VAL A 18 -3.23 -19.20 7.90
N ILE A 19 -3.90 -20.02 7.09
CA ILE A 19 -4.41 -19.60 5.77
C ILE A 19 -5.46 -18.50 5.90
N TYR A 20 -6.37 -18.62 6.87
CA TYR A 20 -7.43 -17.65 7.10
C TYR A 20 -6.87 -16.30 7.54
N THR A 21 -5.93 -16.30 8.50
CA THR A 21 -5.25 -15.09 8.96
C THR A 21 -4.45 -14.43 7.83
N GLN A 22 -3.68 -15.21 7.05
CA GLN A 22 -2.93 -14.65 5.91
C GLN A 22 -3.83 -14.08 4.81
N ARG A 23 -5.02 -14.66 4.58
CA ARG A 23 -5.98 -14.16 3.57
C ARG A 23 -6.71 -12.89 4.01
N ALA A 24 -6.94 -12.70 5.31
CA ALA A 24 -7.59 -11.50 5.83
C ALA A 24 -6.75 -10.22 5.61
N ASP A 25 -5.42 -10.35 5.53
CA ASP A 25 -4.51 -9.25 5.26
C ASP A 25 -4.36 -8.92 3.76
N THR A 26 -4.84 -9.79 2.86
CA THR A 26 -4.78 -9.58 1.42
C THR A 26 -6.05 -8.94 0.86
N GLY A 27 -6.11 -7.61 0.93
CA GLY A 27 -6.84 -6.79 -0.05
C GLY A 27 -8.32 -6.58 0.23
N SER A 28 -8.63 -5.47 0.93
CA SER A 28 -9.99 -4.97 1.04
C SER A 28 -10.55 -4.61 -0.34
N ALA A 29 -11.63 -5.29 -0.74
CA ALA A 29 -12.40 -5.09 -1.97
C ALA A 29 -13.30 -3.82 -1.96
N SER A 30 -12.90 -2.75 -1.26
CA SER A 30 -13.37 -1.39 -1.55
C SER A 30 -12.47 -0.82 -2.65
N ARG A 31 -12.98 0.00 -3.59
CA ARG A 31 -12.17 0.69 -4.63
C ARG A 31 -10.75 0.95 -4.10
N SER A 32 -9.74 0.32 -4.70
CA SER A 32 -8.41 0.30 -4.10
C SER A 32 -7.97 1.74 -3.89
N PHE A 33 -7.31 2.03 -2.78
CA PHE A 33 -6.76 3.37 -2.56
C PHE A 33 -5.88 3.80 -3.75
N LYS A 34 -5.24 2.84 -4.42
CA LYS A 34 -4.57 3.02 -5.71
C LYS A 34 -5.48 3.63 -6.79
N ASP A 35 -6.71 3.15 -6.94
CA ASP A 35 -7.65 3.65 -7.95
C ASP A 35 -8.06 5.10 -7.66
N ILE A 36 -8.19 5.44 -6.37
CA ILE A 36 -8.48 6.82 -5.94
C ILE A 36 -7.31 7.73 -6.29
N VAL A 37 -6.08 7.31 -5.95
CA VAL A 37 -4.85 8.06 -6.27
C VAL A 37 -4.66 8.18 -7.79
N GLN A 38 -4.88 7.10 -8.54
CA GLN A 38 -4.76 7.09 -10.01
C GLN A 38 -5.80 7.98 -10.68
N LYS A 39 -7.03 8.03 -10.16
CA LYS A 39 -8.08 8.92 -10.66
C LYS A 39 -7.74 10.38 -10.40
N GLU A 40 -7.18 10.67 -9.23
CA GLU A 40 -6.83 12.03 -8.83
C GLU A 40 -5.59 12.55 -9.57
N PHE A 41 -4.56 11.72 -9.70
CA PHE A 41 -3.28 12.06 -10.34
C PHE A 41 -3.15 11.36 -11.71
N ASN A 42 -4.14 11.55 -12.59
CA ASN A 42 -4.24 10.85 -13.88
C ASN A 42 -3.07 11.12 -14.86
N LYS A 43 -2.38 12.27 -14.71
CA LYS A 43 -1.17 12.63 -15.46
C LYS A 43 0.01 11.71 -15.13
N TYR A 44 -0.02 11.08 -13.96
CA TYR A 44 1.04 10.24 -13.42
C TYR A 44 0.63 8.77 -13.46
N LYS A 45 1.64 7.89 -13.51
CA LYS A 45 1.42 6.45 -13.38
C LYS A 45 1.44 6.07 -11.91
N VAL A 46 0.37 5.47 -11.42
CA VAL A 46 0.28 5.03 -10.03
C VAL A 46 0.47 3.52 -9.95
N ILE A 47 1.52 3.10 -9.25
CA ILE A 47 1.82 1.69 -9.00
C ILE A 47 1.64 1.38 -7.52
N GLU A 48 1.32 0.13 -7.22
CA GLU A 48 1.22 -0.37 -5.84
C GLU A 48 2.23 -1.50 -5.68
N LYS A 49 3.12 -1.36 -4.70
CA LYS A 49 4.20 -2.31 -4.45
C LYS A 49 4.41 -2.42 -2.94
N ASN A 50 4.41 -3.64 -2.41
CA ASN A 50 4.63 -3.90 -0.98
C ASN A 50 3.76 -3.01 -0.07
N GLN A 51 2.45 -2.96 -0.35
CA GLN A 51 1.47 -2.14 0.40
C GLN A 51 1.77 -0.62 0.41
N THR A 52 2.65 -0.16 -0.49
CA THR A 52 2.97 1.26 -0.69
C THR A 52 2.47 1.68 -2.06
N ILE A 53 1.79 2.82 -2.12
CA ILE A 53 1.38 3.41 -3.39
C ILE A 53 2.45 4.38 -3.84
N ILE A 54 2.83 4.30 -5.11
CA ILE A 54 3.90 5.10 -5.69
C ILE A 54 3.35 5.85 -6.89
N ILE A 55 3.48 7.17 -6.88
CA ILE A 55 3.19 8.05 -8.00
C ILE A 55 4.49 8.22 -8.79
N CYS A 56 4.46 7.80 -10.05
CA CYS A 56 5.60 7.81 -10.95
C CYS A 56 5.36 8.73 -12.15
N GLU A 57 6.43 9.34 -12.64
CA GLU A 57 6.48 10.06 -13.91
C GLU A 57 7.25 9.22 -14.95
N ILE A 58 6.80 9.25 -16.21
CA ILE A 58 7.51 8.59 -17.31
C ILE A 58 8.51 9.59 -17.88
N ASN A 59 9.81 9.28 -17.80
CA ASN A 59 10.86 10.13 -18.35
C ASN A 59 10.98 9.95 -19.88
N HIS A 60 11.76 10.79 -20.56
CA HIS A 60 12.08 10.76 -22.00
C HIS A 60 12.68 9.42 -22.48
N ARG A 61 13.21 8.61 -21.56
CA ARG A 61 13.72 7.25 -21.80
C ARG A 61 12.69 6.15 -21.56
N ASN A 62 11.43 6.52 -21.31
CA ASN A 62 10.33 5.63 -20.94
C ASN A 62 10.56 4.87 -19.61
N GLU A 63 11.45 5.39 -18.76
CA GLU A 63 11.72 4.88 -17.42
C GLU A 63 10.74 5.51 -16.42
N LEU A 64 10.31 4.72 -15.43
CA LEU A 64 9.47 5.20 -14.35
C LEU A 64 10.33 5.84 -13.28
N ASP A 65 10.17 7.15 -13.11
CA ASP A 65 10.79 7.87 -12.03
C ASP A 65 9.82 8.00 -10.85
N GLU A 66 10.25 7.58 -9.66
CA GLU A 66 9.44 7.58 -8.46
C GLU A 66 9.43 8.97 -7.83
N LEU A 67 8.27 9.66 -7.85
CA LEU A 67 8.15 11.00 -7.29
C LEU A 67 7.63 10.95 -5.85
N VAL A 68 6.47 10.33 -5.63
CA VAL A 68 5.79 10.33 -4.33
C VAL A 68 5.46 8.91 -3.91
N LEU A 69 5.92 8.51 -2.74
CA LEU A 69 5.56 7.25 -2.09
C LEU A 69 4.58 7.54 -0.96
N ILE A 70 3.49 6.79 -0.93
CA ILE A 70 2.42 6.90 0.05
C ILE A 70 2.38 5.58 0.82
N ARG A 71 2.80 5.64 2.07
CA ARG A 71 2.77 4.53 3.01
C ARG A 71 1.68 4.78 4.05
N ILE A 72 0.88 3.76 4.34
CA ILE A 72 -0.10 3.79 5.42
C ILE A 72 0.44 2.91 6.54
N ASP A 73 0.73 3.51 7.69
CA ASP A 73 1.27 2.82 8.86
C ASP A 73 0.58 3.33 10.14
N PRO A 74 -0.39 2.58 10.69
CA PRO A 74 -1.13 2.99 11.90
C PRO A 74 -0.26 3.24 13.13
N SER A 75 0.95 2.66 13.18
CA SER A 75 1.87 2.83 14.30
C SER A 75 2.63 4.16 14.26
N GLN A 76 2.67 4.83 13.10
CA GLN A 76 3.42 6.06 12.90
C GLN A 76 2.51 7.27 12.71
N LYS A 77 2.83 8.37 13.37
CA LYS A 77 2.21 9.67 13.07
C LYS A 77 2.63 10.13 11.68
N LYS A 78 1.80 10.99 11.07
CA LYS A 78 2.06 11.59 9.76
C LYS A 78 3.48 12.16 9.73
N ASN A 79 4.30 11.67 8.81
CA ASN A 79 5.66 12.14 8.59
C ASN A 79 6.01 12.11 7.10
N PHE A 80 7.01 12.88 6.71
CA PHE A 80 7.54 12.86 5.35
C PHE A 80 9.06 12.74 5.40
N ARG A 81 9.62 12.06 4.39
CA ARG A 81 11.07 11.86 4.25
C ARG A 81 11.45 12.10 2.80
N ASN A 82 12.46 12.95 2.60
CA ASN A 82 12.96 13.29 1.27
C ASN A 82 14.20 12.45 0.95
N PHE A 83 14.24 11.92 -0.26
CA PHE A 83 15.34 11.15 -0.81
C PHE A 83 15.61 11.60 -2.25
N GLY A 84 16.44 12.64 -2.41
CA GLY A 84 16.71 13.24 -3.71
C GLY A 84 15.44 13.84 -4.33
N ARG A 85 15.06 13.36 -5.52
CA ARG A 85 13.83 13.77 -6.24
C ARG A 85 12.56 13.10 -5.72
N ARG A 86 12.71 12.07 -4.88
CA ARG A 86 11.63 11.25 -4.36
C ARG A 86 11.26 11.64 -2.95
N ILE A 87 9.98 11.71 -2.64
CA ILE A 87 9.47 11.92 -1.29
C ILE A 87 8.60 10.76 -0.83
N THR A 88 8.72 10.38 0.43
CA THR A 88 7.87 9.38 1.08
C THR A 88 7.02 10.04 2.13
N PHE A 89 5.70 9.96 1.97
CA PHE A 89 4.72 10.32 2.99
C PHE A 89 4.25 9.06 3.71
N THR A 90 4.39 9.05 5.03
CA THR A 90 3.82 8.02 5.89
C THR A 90 2.63 8.61 6.61
N TYR A 91 1.45 8.03 6.44
CA TYR A 91 0.21 8.43 7.11
C TYR A 91 -0.22 7.38 8.12
N SER A 92 -0.79 7.82 9.25
CA SER A 92 -1.37 6.91 10.25
C SER A 92 -2.66 6.22 9.76
N LYS A 93 -3.33 6.81 8.77
CA LYS A 93 -4.55 6.29 8.14
C LYS A 93 -4.58 6.71 6.68
N GLN A 94 -5.45 6.11 5.88
CA GLN A 94 -5.63 6.50 4.49
C GLN A 94 -5.95 8.01 4.38
N PRO A 95 -5.13 8.81 3.66
CA PRO A 95 -5.35 10.23 3.52
C PRO A 95 -6.54 10.52 2.60
N SER A 96 -7.15 11.68 2.80
CA SER A 96 -8.19 12.17 1.89
C SER A 96 -7.59 12.73 0.60
N VAL A 97 -8.38 12.78 -0.47
CA VAL A 97 -7.98 13.39 -1.75
C VAL A 97 -7.51 14.84 -1.58
N ARG A 98 -8.21 15.63 -0.75
CA ARG A 98 -7.85 17.02 -0.48
C ARG A 98 -6.50 17.13 0.23
N GLU A 99 -6.25 16.27 1.20
CA GLU A 99 -4.99 16.22 1.93
C GLU A 99 -3.83 15.84 1.00
N MET A 100 -4.03 14.83 0.14
CA MET A 100 -3.05 14.44 -0.88
C MET A 100 -2.73 15.59 -1.84
N ARG A 101 -3.72 16.33 -2.34
CA ARG A 101 -3.47 17.50 -3.19
C ARG A 101 -2.59 18.54 -2.50
N GLN A 102 -2.89 18.84 -1.24
CA GLN A 102 -2.14 19.84 -0.49
C GLN A 102 -0.70 19.38 -0.21
N ASP A 103 -0.54 18.12 0.22
CA ASP A 103 0.77 17.57 0.56
C ASP A 103 1.66 17.37 -0.68
N PHE A 104 1.06 16.96 -1.81
CA PHE A 104 1.82 16.60 -3.00
C PHE A 104 1.99 17.75 -4.00
N ALA A 105 1.24 18.85 -3.87
CA ALA A 105 1.36 20.02 -4.75
C ALA A 105 2.80 20.55 -4.93
N PRO A 106 3.67 20.57 -3.90
CA PRO A 106 5.06 21.01 -4.09
C PRO A 106 5.93 20.03 -4.89
N TYR A 107 5.49 18.78 -5.06
CA TYR A 107 6.27 17.68 -5.61
C TYR A 107 5.72 17.15 -6.95
N LEU A 108 4.45 17.44 -7.22
CA LEU A 108 3.75 17.08 -8.45
C LEU A 108 3.40 18.37 -9.20
N SER A 109 4.06 18.59 -10.33
CA SER A 109 3.90 19.77 -11.21
C SER A 109 3.00 19.51 -12.42
#